data_AF-A0A150ITI7-F1
#
_entry.id   AF-A0A150ITI7-F1
#
_cell.length_a   1.000
_cell.length_b   1.000
_cell.length_c   1.000
_cell.angle_alpha   90.00
_cell.angle_beta   90.00
_cell.angle_gamma   90.00
#
_symmetry.space_group_name_H-M   'P 1'
#
loop_
_entity.id
_entity.type
_entity.pdbx_description
1 polymer ?
#
loop_
_entity_poly.entity_id
_entity_poly.type
_entity_poly.pdbx_seq_one_letter_code
_entity_poly.pdbx_strand_id
1 'polypeptide(L)'
;MSIKNPKTLRDKTRYVSFKIEGGKDFKREDLVKAIWNSAIDFLGEFGASEIGLWIKDYDETSRYGIIESNIKSLHKAIFILSLTKSVGKEKEL
;
A
#
# COMPACT_ATOMS: atom_id res chain seq x y z
N MET A 1 -25.63 6.26 -1.77
CA MET A 1 -25.49 7.41 -2.70
C MET A 1 -24.19 8.12 -2.33
N SER A 2 -23.18 8.12 -3.21
CA SER A 2 -21.91 8.81 -2.92
C SER A 2 -22.11 10.31 -3.05
N ILE A 3 -21.95 11.05 -1.96
CA ILE A 3 -21.94 12.51 -2.00
C ILE A 3 -20.68 12.91 -2.76
N LYS A 4 -20.87 13.47 -3.96
CA LYS A 4 -19.77 13.87 -4.82
C LYS A 4 -19.22 15.20 -4.31
N ASN A 5 -18.20 15.15 -3.44
CA ASN A 5 -17.62 16.36 -2.86
C ASN A 5 -17.17 17.35 -3.95
N PRO A 6 -17.29 18.67 -3.71
CA PRO A 6 -16.69 19.70 -4.54
C PRO A 6 -15.20 19.44 -4.76
N LYS A 7 -14.65 19.82 -5.92
CA LYS A 7 -13.23 19.58 -6.25
C LYS A 7 -12.26 20.13 -5.19
N THR A 8 -12.65 21.20 -4.50
CA THR A 8 -11.88 21.86 -3.43
C THR A 8 -11.86 21.09 -2.11
N LEU A 9 -12.87 20.25 -1.86
CA LEU A 9 -13.03 19.45 -0.64
C LEU A 9 -12.59 17.98 -0.81
N ARG A 10 -12.17 17.58 -2.01
CA ARG A 10 -11.64 16.24 -2.24
C ARG A 10 -10.18 16.18 -1.85
N ASP A 11 -9.80 15.07 -1.22
CA ASP A 11 -8.40 14.77 -1.01
C ASP A 11 -7.66 14.67 -2.34
N LYS A 12 -6.47 15.27 -2.37
CA LYS A 12 -5.59 15.21 -3.52
C LYS A 12 -4.81 13.91 -3.47
N THR A 13 -5.15 13.01 -4.37
CA THR A 13 -4.56 11.68 -4.47
C THR A 13 -3.26 11.64 -5.28
N ARG A 14 -2.38 10.70 -4.96
CA ARG A 14 -1.19 10.31 -5.71
C ARG A 14 -1.13 8.79 -5.86
N TYR A 15 -0.69 8.34 -7.03
CA TYR A 15 -0.49 6.94 -7.34
C TYR A 15 0.99 6.63 -7.46
N VAL A 16 1.42 5.52 -6.89
CA VAL A 16 2.80 5.02 -6.97
C VAL A 16 2.74 3.61 -7.54
N SER A 17 3.35 3.42 -8.71
CA SER A 17 3.62 2.10 -9.26
C SER A 17 4.89 1.52 -8.65
N PHE A 18 4.87 0.26 -8.28
CA PHE A 18 6.03 -0.46 -7.75
C PHE A 18 6.11 -1.85 -8.36
N LYS A 19 7.31 -2.44 -8.33
CA LYS A 19 7.56 -3.82 -8.73
C LYS A 19 8.18 -4.56 -7.56
N ILE A 20 7.76 -5.80 -7.35
CA ILE A 20 8.33 -6.67 -6.32
C ILE A 20 9.38 -7.56 -6.98
N GLU A 21 10.59 -7.52 -6.45
CA GLU A 21 11.71 -8.34 -6.93
C GLU A 21 11.99 -9.49 -5.96
N GLY A 22 12.18 -10.70 -6.50
CA GLY A 22 12.47 -11.90 -5.72
C GLY A 22 11.26 -12.48 -4.97
N GLY A 23 11.48 -13.59 -4.26
CA GLY A 23 10.47 -14.28 -3.44
C GLY A 23 9.59 -15.30 -4.19
N LYS A 24 8.96 -16.19 -3.40
CA LYS A 24 7.93 -17.14 -3.85
C LYS A 24 6.67 -16.38 -4.31
N ASP A 25 5.85 -17.04 -5.10
CA ASP A 25 4.55 -16.47 -5.50
C ASP A 25 3.64 -16.34 -4.26
N PHE A 26 2.94 -15.21 -4.18
CA PHE A 26 1.98 -14.90 -3.13
C PHE A 26 0.75 -14.23 -3.74
N LYS A 27 -0.36 -14.28 -3.01
CA LYS A 27 -1.60 -13.68 -3.47
C LYS A 27 -1.65 -12.20 -3.15
N ARG A 28 -2.48 -11.46 -3.89
CA ARG A 28 -2.78 -10.05 -3.59
C ARG A 28 -3.15 -9.83 -2.12
N GLU A 29 -3.90 -10.73 -1.49
CA GLU A 29 -4.32 -10.54 -0.08
C GLU A 29 -3.12 -10.55 0.88
N ASP A 30 -2.10 -11.35 0.60
CA ASP A 30 -0.88 -11.41 1.41
C ASP A 30 -0.09 -10.11 1.28
N LEU A 31 -0.01 -9.57 0.07
CA LEU A 31 0.63 -8.27 -0.20
C LEU A 31 -0.08 -7.14 0.53
N VAL A 32 -1.41 -7.09 0.43
CA VAL A 32 -2.24 -6.09 1.12
C VAL A 32 -1.98 -6.14 2.62
N LYS A 33 -1.98 -7.33 3.22
CA LYS A 33 -1.69 -7.50 4.64
C LYS A 33 -0.28 -7.05 5.01
N ALA A 34 0.73 -7.44 4.23
CA ALA A 34 2.13 -7.09 4.50
C ALA A 34 2.37 -5.57 4.48
N ILE A 35 1.80 -4.88 3.49
CA ILE A 35 1.91 -3.42 3.36
C ILE A 35 1.18 -2.72 4.52
N TRP A 36 -0.03 -3.15 4.86
CA TRP A 36 -0.79 -2.56 5.96
C TRP A 36 -0.16 -2.81 7.33
N ASN A 37 0.35 -4.01 7.58
CA ASN A 37 1.09 -4.31 8.82
C ASN A 37 2.31 -3.40 8.91
N SER A 38 3.11 -3.28 7.83
CA SER A 38 4.26 -2.37 7.81
C SER A 38 3.87 -0.90 8.05
N ALA A 39 2.70 -0.47 7.56
CA ALA A 39 2.17 0.87 7.81
C ALA A 39 1.82 1.08 9.29
N ILE A 40 1.11 0.13 9.89
CA ILE A 40 0.67 0.18 11.29
C ILE A 40 1.87 0.04 12.24
N ASP A 41 2.80 -0.88 11.97
CA ASP A 41 3.98 -1.11 12.79
C ASP A 41 4.89 0.13 12.83
N PHE A 42 5.00 0.85 11.72
CA PHE A 42 5.85 2.05 11.63
C PHE A 42 5.16 3.34 12.11
N LEU A 43 3.88 3.55 11.76
CA LEU A 43 3.19 4.82 11.99
C LEU A 43 2.18 4.77 13.15
N GLY A 44 1.86 3.59 13.65
CA GLY A 44 0.70 3.35 14.49
C GLY A 44 -0.62 3.55 13.74
N GLU A 45 -1.72 3.25 14.42
CA GLU A 45 -3.07 3.35 13.86
C GLU A 45 -3.43 4.79 13.44
N PHE A 46 -3.09 5.77 14.30
CA PHE A 46 -3.36 7.17 14.03
C PHE A 46 -2.62 7.67 12.78
N GLY A 47 -1.31 7.41 12.68
CA GLY A 47 -0.52 7.81 11.52
C GLY A 47 -0.94 7.07 10.24
N ALA A 48 -1.34 5.80 10.35
CA ALA A 48 -1.88 5.02 9.23
C ALA A 48 -3.25 5.54 8.74
N SER A 49 -4.04 6.19 9.60
CA SER A 49 -5.29 6.82 9.18
C SER A 49 -5.07 8.05 8.30
N GLU A 50 -3.96 8.79 8.51
CA GLU A 50 -3.66 10.05 7.83
C GLU A 50 -2.99 9.89 6.46
N ILE A 51 -2.56 8.69 6.08
CA ILE A 51 -1.83 8.47 4.82
C ILE A 51 -2.75 8.27 3.60
N GLY A 52 -4.02 7.90 3.84
CA GLY A 52 -4.96 7.57 2.75
C GLY A 52 -4.44 6.42 1.87
N LEU A 53 -3.74 5.46 2.48
CA LEU A 53 -3.09 4.35 1.78
C LEU A 53 -4.14 3.39 1.22
N TRP A 54 -3.99 3.02 -0.05
CA TRP A 54 -4.84 1.99 -0.65
C TRP A 54 -4.10 1.19 -1.71
N ILE A 55 -4.14 -0.13 -1.67
CA ILE A 55 -3.56 -0.98 -2.70
C ILE A 55 -4.59 -1.13 -3.83
N LYS A 56 -4.43 -0.32 -4.88
CA LYS A 56 -5.38 -0.26 -6.01
C LYS A 56 -5.35 -1.52 -6.84
N ASP A 57 -4.15 -1.96 -7.17
CA ASP A 57 -3.96 -3.07 -8.08
C ASP A 57 -2.68 -3.81 -7.76
N TYR A 58 -2.67 -5.10 -8.10
CA TYR A 58 -1.50 -5.95 -8.06
C TYR A 58 -1.69 -7.09 -9.06
N ASP A 59 -0.78 -7.16 -10.03
CA ASP A 59 -0.68 -8.26 -10.98
C ASP A 59 0.34 -9.27 -10.48
N GLU A 60 -0.15 -10.46 -10.10
CA GLU A 60 0.67 -11.56 -9.57
C GLU A 60 1.66 -12.11 -10.61
N THR A 61 1.33 -12.01 -11.90
CA THR A 61 2.16 -12.53 -12.99
C THR A 61 3.34 -11.61 -13.26
N SER A 62 3.07 -10.32 -13.43
CA SER A 62 4.12 -9.33 -13.73
C SER A 62 4.79 -8.76 -12.46
N ARG A 63 4.20 -9.00 -11.29
CA ARG A 63 4.59 -8.50 -9.97
C ARG A 63 4.61 -6.97 -9.88
N TYR A 64 3.82 -6.30 -10.70
CA TYR A 64 3.59 -4.86 -10.60
C TYR A 64 2.38 -4.57 -9.73
N GLY A 65 2.50 -3.56 -8.88
CA GLY A 65 1.41 -3.07 -8.05
C GLY A 65 1.27 -1.56 -8.15
N ILE A 66 0.09 -1.08 -7.77
CA ILE A 66 -0.20 0.35 -7.67
C ILE A 66 -0.77 0.61 -6.28
N ILE A 67 -0.10 1.50 -5.53
CA ILE A 67 -0.68 2.08 -4.31
C ILE A 67 -1.18 3.49 -4.57
N GLU A 68 -2.22 3.86 -3.83
CA GLU A 68 -2.74 5.19 -3.68
C GLU A 68 -2.29 5.76 -2.33
N SER A 69 -2.03 7.07 -2.28
CA SER A 69 -1.86 7.85 -1.06
C SER A 69 -2.37 9.27 -1.26
N ASN A 70 -2.56 10.02 -0.18
CA ASN A 70 -2.75 11.46 -0.32
C ASN A 70 -1.41 12.18 -0.60
N ILE A 71 -1.51 13.38 -1.17
CA ILE A 71 -0.34 14.17 -1.60
C ILE A 71 0.62 14.50 -0.44
N LYS A 72 0.12 14.66 0.78
CA LYS A 72 0.92 15.04 1.96
C LYS A 72 1.77 13.86 2.47
N SER A 73 1.30 12.63 2.22
CA SER A 73 1.85 11.41 2.78
C SER A 73 2.54 10.52 1.75
N LEU A 74 2.79 11.02 0.53
CA LEU A 74 3.43 10.26 -0.54
C LEU A 74 4.76 9.61 -0.11
N HIS A 75 5.62 10.37 0.57
CA HIS A 75 6.91 9.85 1.04
C HIS A 75 6.76 8.80 2.14
N LYS A 76 5.74 8.93 3.01
CA LYS A 76 5.41 7.90 4.01
C LYS A 76 4.99 6.61 3.30
N ALA A 77 4.16 6.71 2.26
CA ALA A 77 3.71 5.55 1.48
C ALA A 77 4.87 4.83 0.79
N ILE A 78 5.81 5.56 0.17
CA ILE A 78 7.04 4.99 -0.41
C ILE A 78 7.90 4.32 0.66
N PHE A 79 8.04 4.96 1.83
CA PHE A 79 8.82 4.41 2.93
C PHE A 79 8.24 3.09 3.46
N ILE A 80 6.91 3.00 3.60
CA ILE A 80 6.19 1.77 3.97
C ILE A 80 6.48 0.63 2.99
N LEU A 81 6.46 0.91 1.67
CA LEU A 81 6.84 -0.09 0.67
C LEU A 81 8.28 -0.58 0.87
N SER A 82 9.21 0.33 1.15
CA SER A 82 10.61 -0.02 1.42
C SER A 82 10.79 -0.84 2.71
N LEU A 83 9.95 -0.61 3.72
CA LEU A 83 9.96 -1.38 4.97
C LEU A 83 9.35 -2.77 4.83
N THR A 84 8.46 -2.98 3.86
CA THR A 84 7.78 -4.25 3.66
C THR A 84 8.78 -5.30 3.16
N LYS A 85 9.37 -6.09 4.07
CA LYS A 85 10.43 -7.06 3.74
C LYS A 85 9.94 -8.46 3.42
N SER A 86 8.78 -8.85 3.94
CA SER A 86 8.22 -10.19 3.75
C SER A 86 6.74 -10.11 3.38
N VAL A 87 6.32 -10.98 2.47
CA VAL A 87 4.94 -11.11 2.03
C VAL A 87 4.53 -12.57 2.13
N GLY A 88 3.45 -12.84 2.86
CA GLY A 88 2.99 -14.19 3.15
C GLY A 88 3.86 -14.91 4.20
N LYS A 89 3.55 -16.18 4.44
CA LYS A 89 4.39 -17.06 5.25
C LYS A 89 5.37 -17.78 4.33
N GLU A 90 6.66 -17.70 4.63
CA GLU A 90 7.55 -18.77 4.21
C GLU A 90 7.02 -20.04 4.88
N LYS A 91 6.51 -21.00 4.09
CA LYS A 91 6.35 -22.36 4.62
C LYS A 91 7.75 -22.84 4.96
N GLU A 92 8.09 -22.81 6.25
CA GLU A 92 9.16 -23.65 6.80
C GLU A 92 8.83 -25.09 6.40
N LEU A 93 9.79 -25.71 5.71
CA LEU A 93 9.77 -27.12 5.32
C LEU A 93 10.16 -27.99 6.51
#